data_AF-A0A0K2RS57-F1
#
_entry.id   AF-A0A0K2RS57-F1
#
_cell.length_a   1.000
_cell.length_b   1.000
_cell.length_c   1.000
_cell.angle_alpha   90.00
_cell.angle_beta   90.00
_cell.angle_gamma   90.00
#
_symmetry.space_group_name_H-M   'P 1'
#
loop_
_entity.id
_entity.type
_entity.pdbx_description
1 polymer ?
#
loop_
_entity_poly.entity_id
_entity_poly.type
_entity_poly.pdbx_seq_one_letter_code
_entity_poly.pdbx_strand_id
1 'polypeptide(L)'
;MTVPMLMPNGVAAAVSLDLGARAGAHTPVSACASGTEAMHLGLDLIRSGKADVVVCGGAEAAIHPMPLAAFSSMQALSRRNDDPEHASRPYDRDRDGFVMGEGAGALVLEAEEHAIARGARIYAELAGTSVTADAYHITAPDPEGLGATRALKAAMFDGRIQAEDVVHVNAHATSTPVGDKPEYTALRAALGAHVDNVAVSATKSQMGHLLGASGAVEAVLTVLAVYERQAPLTINLENQDPEIPLDVVTSARTLPAGDIVALSNSFGFGGHNAVIAIRNV
;
A
#
# COMPACT_ATOMS: atom_id res chain seq x y z
N MET A 1 30.75 12.08 -1.07
CA MET A 1 29.66 11.26 -1.65
C MET A 1 28.39 12.08 -1.91
N THR A 2 28.49 13.39 -2.15
CA THR A 2 27.31 14.27 -2.26
C THR A 2 26.43 13.94 -3.47
N VAL A 3 27.02 13.62 -4.62
CA VAL A 3 26.24 13.23 -5.82
C VAL A 3 25.45 11.93 -5.58
N PRO A 4 26.05 10.83 -5.10
CA PRO A 4 25.29 9.64 -4.70
C PRO A 4 24.16 9.87 -3.68
N MET A 5 24.33 10.81 -2.74
CA MET A 5 23.30 11.14 -1.75
C MET A 5 22.09 11.87 -2.34
N LEU A 6 22.21 12.46 -3.53
CA LEU A 6 21.12 13.14 -4.24
C LEU A 6 20.41 12.23 -5.25
N MET A 7 20.92 11.01 -5.46
CA MET A 7 20.41 10.12 -6.48
C MET A 7 19.07 9.52 -6.02
N PRO A 8 17.94 9.81 -6.72
CA PRO A 8 16.66 9.22 -6.37
C PRO A 8 16.69 7.69 -6.52
N ASN A 9 17.57 7.17 -7.37
CA ASN A 9 17.78 5.73 -7.56
C ASN A 9 18.83 5.10 -6.64
N GLY A 10 19.34 5.84 -5.65
CA GLY A 10 20.44 5.39 -4.78
C GLY A 10 20.10 4.12 -4.00
N VAL A 11 18.86 4.00 -3.51
CA VAL A 11 18.41 2.84 -2.72
C VAL A 11 18.46 1.55 -3.54
N ALA A 12 17.84 1.53 -4.73
CA ALA A 12 17.88 0.33 -5.58
C ALA A 12 19.28 0.01 -6.08
N ALA A 13 20.10 1.03 -6.38
CA ALA A 13 21.48 0.83 -6.77
C ALA A 13 22.29 0.15 -5.66
N ALA A 14 22.17 0.63 -4.42
CA ALA A 14 22.85 0.04 -3.26
C ALA A 14 22.48 -1.44 -3.06
N VAL A 15 21.18 -1.76 -3.09
CA VAL A 15 20.70 -3.15 -2.96
C VAL A 15 21.18 -4.01 -4.12
N SER A 16 21.15 -3.51 -5.36
CA SER A 16 21.61 -4.26 -6.53
C SER A 16 23.11 -4.60 -6.47
N LEU A 17 23.93 -3.67 -5.98
CA LEU A 17 25.37 -3.86 -5.83
C LEU A 17 25.69 -4.89 -4.74
N ASP A 18 24.97 -4.83 -3.62
CA ASP A 18 25.11 -5.77 -2.51
C ASP A 18 24.75 -7.20 -2.91
N LEU A 19 23.61 -7.37 -3.60
CA LEU A 19 23.13 -8.67 -4.05
C LEU A 19 23.81 -9.18 -5.33
N GLY A 20 24.59 -8.34 -6.02
CA GLY A 20 25.09 -8.63 -7.36
C GLY A 20 23.98 -8.85 -8.39
N ALA A 21 22.82 -8.22 -8.20
CA ALA A 21 21.65 -8.36 -9.07
C ALA A 21 21.88 -7.66 -10.42
N ARG A 22 21.63 -8.37 -11.52
CA ARG A 22 21.98 -7.91 -12.88
C ARG A 22 20.80 -7.80 -13.86
N ALA A 23 19.61 -8.26 -13.47
CA ALA A 23 18.42 -8.15 -14.32
C ALA A 23 17.96 -6.70 -14.49
N GLY A 24 18.15 -5.86 -13.47
CA GLY A 24 17.84 -4.43 -13.49
C GLY A 24 17.93 -3.82 -12.10
N ALA A 25 18.08 -2.49 -12.04
CA ALA A 25 18.00 -1.70 -10.82
C ALA A 25 17.11 -0.48 -11.09
N HIS A 26 15.87 -0.54 -10.61
CA HIS A 26 14.83 0.45 -10.89
C HIS A 26 14.37 1.11 -9.60
N THR A 27 14.11 2.42 -9.66
CA THR A 27 13.52 3.17 -8.54
C THR A 27 12.34 3.98 -9.04
N PRO A 28 11.13 3.38 -9.09
CA PRO A 28 9.93 4.15 -9.35
C PRO A 28 9.73 5.20 -8.25
N VAL A 29 9.22 6.36 -8.63
CA VAL A 29 8.93 7.47 -7.71
C VAL A 29 7.54 7.99 -8.01
N SER A 30 6.57 7.46 -7.26
CA SER A 30 5.14 7.81 -7.34
C SER A 30 4.60 8.26 -5.99
N ALA A 31 5.41 9.05 -5.27
CA ALA A 31 5.14 9.49 -3.91
C ALA A 31 4.80 8.29 -3.01
N CYS A 32 3.67 8.32 -2.32
CA CYS A 32 3.23 7.28 -1.38
C CYS A 32 2.97 5.91 -2.03
N ALA A 33 2.83 5.86 -3.35
CA ALA A 33 2.59 4.63 -4.12
C ALA A 33 3.89 3.91 -4.55
N SER A 34 5.07 4.49 -4.29
CA SER A 34 6.35 4.02 -4.84
C SER A 34 6.67 2.56 -4.52
N GLY A 35 6.49 2.13 -3.27
CA GLY A 35 6.74 0.74 -2.86
C GLY A 35 5.83 -0.28 -3.57
N THR A 36 4.57 0.08 -3.81
CA THR A 36 3.60 -0.77 -4.51
C THR A 36 3.86 -0.76 -6.02
N GLU A 37 4.23 0.37 -6.62
CA GLU A 37 4.66 0.45 -8.02
C GLU A 37 5.92 -0.39 -8.27
N ALA A 38 6.84 -0.46 -7.31
CA ALA A 38 8.02 -1.32 -7.41
C ALA A 38 7.65 -2.80 -7.55
N MET A 39 6.55 -3.25 -6.93
CA MET A 39 6.04 -4.62 -7.06
C MET A 39 5.40 -4.86 -8.41
N HIS A 40 4.65 -3.88 -8.94
CA HIS A 40 4.12 -3.93 -10.30
C HIS A 40 5.24 -4.10 -11.32
N LEU A 41 6.30 -3.28 -11.25
CA LEU A 41 7.48 -3.40 -12.11
C LEU A 41 8.21 -4.74 -11.91
N GLY A 42 8.32 -5.22 -10.67
CA GLY A 42 8.95 -6.49 -10.37
C GLY A 42 8.21 -7.68 -10.96
N LEU A 43 6.88 -7.68 -10.88
CA LEU A 43 6.04 -8.70 -11.51
C LEU A 43 6.17 -8.69 -13.04
N ASP A 44 6.21 -7.51 -13.66
CA ASP A 44 6.40 -7.37 -15.10
C ASP A 44 7.76 -7.92 -15.57
N LEU A 45 8.83 -7.72 -14.79
CA LEU A 45 10.13 -8.30 -15.09
C LEU A 45 10.09 -9.83 -15.08
N ILE A 46 9.38 -10.42 -14.12
CA ILE A 46 9.20 -11.88 -14.02
C ILE A 46 8.33 -12.40 -15.16
N ARG A 47 7.14 -11.83 -15.37
CA ARG A 47 6.19 -12.25 -16.42
C ARG A 47 6.76 -12.11 -17.83
N SER A 48 7.64 -11.14 -18.06
CA SER A 48 8.32 -10.96 -19.35
C SER A 48 9.56 -11.85 -19.55
N GLY A 49 9.92 -12.67 -18.55
CA GLY A 49 11.09 -13.54 -18.60
C GLY A 49 12.43 -12.80 -18.52
N LYS A 50 12.42 -11.54 -18.05
CA LYS A 50 13.65 -10.74 -17.88
C LYS A 50 14.36 -11.03 -16.55
N ALA A 51 13.65 -11.60 -15.58
CA ALA A 51 14.19 -11.99 -14.28
C ALA A 51 13.45 -13.21 -13.73
N ASP A 52 14.16 -14.14 -13.09
CA ASP A 52 13.53 -15.22 -12.31
C ASP A 52 13.22 -14.79 -10.87
N VAL A 53 14.03 -13.84 -10.34
CA VAL A 53 13.95 -13.33 -8.97
C VAL A 53 14.06 -11.81 -9.01
N VAL A 54 13.18 -11.11 -8.29
CA VAL A 54 13.22 -9.66 -8.12
C VAL A 54 13.03 -9.31 -6.65
N VAL A 55 13.92 -8.47 -6.12
CA VAL A 55 13.69 -7.81 -4.82
C VAL A 55 12.97 -6.50 -5.08
N CYS A 56 11.75 -6.36 -4.56
CA CYS A 56 10.94 -5.16 -4.69
C CYS A 56 10.52 -4.64 -3.32
N GLY A 57 10.41 -3.32 -3.18
CA GLY A 57 10.06 -2.71 -1.91
C GLY A 57 10.22 -1.20 -1.94
N GLY A 58 10.38 -0.61 -0.76
CA GLY A 58 10.50 0.82 -0.57
C GLY A 58 11.11 1.14 0.79
N ALA A 59 11.86 2.23 0.84
CA ALA A 59 12.47 2.75 2.06
C ALA A 59 12.34 4.27 2.09
N GLU A 60 12.11 4.82 3.26
CA GLU A 60 11.97 6.24 3.49
C GLU A 60 12.53 6.61 4.87
N ALA A 61 13.24 7.73 4.93
CA ALA A 61 13.80 8.30 6.16
C ALA A 61 13.54 9.82 6.18
N ALA A 62 12.25 10.18 6.13
CA ALA A 62 11.80 11.54 5.87
C ALA A 62 11.63 12.40 7.13
N ILE A 63 11.93 11.88 8.33
CA ILE A 63 11.84 12.62 9.59
C ILE A 63 13.00 13.61 9.69
N HIS A 64 12.83 14.75 9.01
CA HIS A 64 13.80 15.82 8.95
C HIS A 64 13.08 17.18 9.02
N PRO A 65 13.70 18.26 9.55
CA PRO A 65 13.03 19.56 9.72
C PRO A 65 12.37 20.11 8.46
N MET A 66 12.99 19.95 7.29
CA MET A 66 12.46 20.47 6.02
C MET A 66 11.17 19.73 5.58
N PRO A 67 11.13 18.40 5.43
CA PRO A 67 9.88 17.67 5.16
C PRO A 67 8.78 17.98 6.17
N LEU A 68 9.09 17.94 7.48
CA LEU A 68 8.10 18.23 8.53
C LEU A 68 7.51 19.64 8.39
N ALA A 69 8.36 20.66 8.19
CA ALA A 69 7.90 22.03 7.97
C ALA A 69 7.06 22.18 6.70
N ALA A 70 7.45 21.53 5.60
CA ALA A 70 6.72 21.57 4.34
C ALA A 70 5.33 20.93 4.46
N PHE A 71 5.23 19.73 5.03
CA PHE A 71 3.95 19.05 5.24
C PHE A 71 3.06 19.75 6.27
N SER A 72 3.65 20.36 7.30
CA SER A 72 2.93 21.22 8.26
C SER A 72 2.36 22.47 7.57
N SER A 73 3.15 23.13 6.71
CA SER A 73 2.72 24.32 5.97
C SER A 73 1.58 24.05 5.00
N MET A 74 1.49 22.85 4.42
CA MET A 74 0.37 22.44 3.58
C MET A 74 -0.80 21.84 4.36
N GLN A 75 -0.73 21.81 5.69
CA GLN A 75 -1.77 21.29 6.59
C GLN A 75 -2.12 19.82 6.37
N ALA A 76 -1.13 19.00 5.98
CA ALA A 76 -1.33 17.57 5.77
C ALA A 76 -1.05 16.72 7.03
N LEU A 77 -0.28 17.26 7.98
CA LEU A 77 0.02 16.60 9.24
C LEU A 77 -1.10 16.80 10.27
N SER A 78 -1.36 15.77 11.08
CA SER A 78 -2.23 15.90 12.24
C SER A 78 -1.76 17.03 13.16
N ARG A 79 -2.70 17.75 13.76
CA ARG A 79 -2.43 18.88 14.67
C ARG A 79 -2.60 18.48 16.13
N ARG A 80 -2.86 17.20 16.42
CA ARG A 80 -3.03 16.62 17.76
C ARG A 80 -1.71 16.48 18.50
N ASN A 81 -1.06 17.61 18.77
CA ASN A 81 0.22 17.65 19.49
C ASN A 81 0.06 17.36 20.99
N ASP A 82 -1.11 17.65 21.57
CA ASP A 82 -1.41 17.40 22.98
C ASP A 82 -1.80 15.93 23.25
N ASP A 83 -2.07 15.16 22.19
CA ASP A 83 -2.44 13.74 22.24
C ASP A 83 -1.88 12.95 21.04
N PRO A 84 -0.54 12.80 20.97
CA PRO A 84 0.12 12.20 19.81
C PRO A 84 -0.14 10.70 19.66
N GLU A 85 -0.46 9.98 20.74
CA GLU A 85 -0.73 8.53 20.71
C GLU A 85 -2.01 8.20 19.92
N HIS A 86 -2.99 9.13 19.91
CA HIS A 86 -4.25 8.98 19.18
C HIS A 86 -4.31 9.79 17.88
N ALA A 87 -3.17 10.34 17.42
CA ALA A 87 -3.14 11.28 16.30
C ALA A 87 -3.43 10.61 14.94
N SER A 88 -2.83 9.44 14.66
CA SER A 88 -3.17 8.69 13.44
C SER A 88 -4.44 7.88 13.68
N ARG A 89 -5.54 8.37 13.10
CA ARG A 89 -6.89 7.81 13.26
C ARG A 89 -7.65 7.72 11.95
N PRO A 90 -7.26 6.81 11.04
CA PRO A 90 -7.93 6.65 9.75
C PRO A 90 -9.41 6.32 9.94
N TYR A 91 -10.26 6.88 9.07
CA TYR A 91 -11.73 6.73 9.07
C TYR A 91 -12.47 7.25 10.32
N ASP A 92 -11.77 7.81 11.31
CA ASP A 92 -12.42 8.50 12.42
C ASP A 92 -12.98 9.84 11.94
N ARG A 93 -14.16 10.22 12.43
CA ARG A 93 -14.80 11.50 12.11
C ARG A 93 -13.90 12.68 12.46
N ASP A 94 -13.10 12.55 13.52
CA ASP A 94 -12.29 13.65 14.06
C ASP A 94 -10.82 13.60 13.56
N ARG A 95 -10.55 12.88 12.47
CA ARG A 95 -9.25 12.84 11.78
C ARG A 95 -8.88 14.20 11.17
N ASP A 96 -7.61 14.60 11.25
CA ASP A 96 -7.16 15.93 10.86
C ASP A 96 -5.84 15.97 10.07
N GLY A 97 -5.30 14.81 9.69
CA GLY A 97 -4.03 14.70 8.98
C GLY A 97 -3.28 13.42 9.35
N PHE A 98 -2.22 13.13 8.60
CA PHE A 98 -1.39 11.95 8.87
C PHE A 98 -0.31 12.24 9.92
N VAL A 99 0.15 11.19 10.60
CA VAL A 99 1.39 11.22 11.39
C VAL A 99 2.52 10.74 10.49
N MET A 100 3.58 11.52 10.32
CA MET A 100 4.70 11.12 9.47
C MET A 100 5.53 10.02 10.16
N GLY A 101 5.87 8.98 9.42
CA GLY A 101 6.78 7.93 9.88
C GLY A 101 7.90 7.67 8.87
N GLU A 102 8.81 6.79 9.25
CA GLU A 102 9.92 6.32 8.43
C GLU A 102 10.10 4.81 8.59
N GLY A 103 10.67 4.16 7.58
CA GLY A 103 10.81 2.72 7.58
C GLY A 103 11.18 2.16 6.23
N ALA A 104 11.31 0.83 6.18
CA ALA A 104 11.58 0.11 4.96
C ALA A 104 10.91 -1.26 4.98
N GLY A 105 10.47 -1.71 3.81
CA GLY A 105 9.92 -3.05 3.59
C GLY A 105 10.39 -3.58 2.24
N ALA A 106 10.53 -4.90 2.14
CA ALA A 106 10.86 -5.57 0.90
C ALA A 106 10.23 -6.95 0.83
N LEU A 107 9.91 -7.37 -0.40
CA LEU A 107 9.50 -8.71 -0.76
C LEU A 107 10.49 -9.27 -1.79
N VAL A 108 10.68 -10.58 -1.77
CA VAL A 108 11.35 -11.31 -2.83
C VAL A 108 10.28 -11.95 -3.68
N LEU A 109 10.12 -11.45 -4.90
CA LEU A 109 9.26 -12.03 -5.92
C LEU A 109 10.07 -13.03 -6.72
N GLU A 110 9.44 -14.12 -7.10
CA GLU A 110 10.09 -15.20 -7.82
C GLU A 110 9.11 -15.87 -8.77
N ALA A 111 9.58 -16.29 -9.95
CA ALA A 111 8.80 -17.12 -10.84
C ALA A 111 8.41 -18.43 -10.12
N GLU A 112 7.13 -18.80 -10.14
CA GLU A 112 6.62 -19.95 -9.39
C GLU A 112 7.40 -21.24 -9.71
N GLU A 113 7.63 -21.50 -11.00
CA GLU A 113 8.40 -22.66 -11.48
C GLU A 113 9.83 -22.69 -10.91
N HIS A 114 10.49 -21.53 -10.84
CA HIS A 114 11.83 -21.39 -10.28
C HIS A 114 11.82 -21.58 -8.76
N ALA A 115 10.84 -20.99 -8.06
CA ALA A 115 10.66 -21.15 -6.61
C ALA A 115 10.43 -22.62 -6.22
N ILE A 116 9.57 -23.33 -6.95
CA ILE A 116 9.30 -24.75 -6.76
C ILE A 116 10.56 -25.57 -7.04
N ALA A 117 11.26 -25.32 -8.15
CA ALA A 117 12.43 -26.08 -8.55
C ALA A 117 13.56 -26.03 -7.52
N ARG A 118 13.75 -24.89 -6.83
CA ARG A 118 14.75 -24.75 -5.76
C ARG A 118 14.23 -25.08 -4.35
N GLY A 119 12.97 -25.48 -4.21
CA GLY A 119 12.35 -25.81 -2.91
C GLY A 119 12.15 -24.60 -2.00
N ALA A 120 11.87 -23.42 -2.56
CA ALA A 120 11.61 -22.22 -1.80
C ALA A 120 10.30 -22.31 -1.01
N ARG A 121 10.24 -21.66 0.16
CA ARG A 121 8.97 -21.43 0.86
C ARG A 121 8.21 -20.31 0.15
N ILE A 122 6.99 -20.61 -0.28
CA ILE A 122 6.07 -19.65 -0.89
C ILE A 122 5.11 -19.17 0.20
N TYR A 123 5.04 -17.85 0.41
CA TYR A 123 4.14 -17.24 1.41
C TYR A 123 2.78 -16.86 0.80
N ALA A 124 2.78 -16.38 -0.44
CA ALA A 124 1.59 -15.97 -1.15
C ALA A 124 1.93 -15.79 -2.64
N GLU A 125 0.89 -15.67 -3.47
CA GLU A 125 0.97 -15.28 -4.86
C GLU A 125 0.70 -13.78 -4.99
N LEU A 126 1.58 -13.04 -5.68
CA LEU A 126 1.26 -11.69 -6.19
C LEU A 126 0.41 -11.86 -7.46
N ALA A 127 -0.89 -12.09 -7.28
CA ALA A 127 -1.80 -12.53 -8.33
C ALA A 127 -2.05 -11.45 -9.39
N GLY A 128 -2.20 -10.19 -8.96
CA GLY A 128 -2.54 -9.08 -9.85
C GLY A 128 -2.00 -7.75 -9.37
N THR A 129 -1.72 -6.85 -10.31
CA THR A 129 -1.23 -5.49 -9.99
C THR A 129 -1.79 -4.45 -10.96
N SER A 130 -1.81 -3.19 -10.54
CA SER A 130 -2.08 -2.09 -11.44
C SER A 130 -1.46 -0.78 -10.96
N VAL A 131 -1.20 0.11 -11.91
CA VAL A 131 -0.85 1.50 -11.67
C VAL A 131 -1.69 2.38 -12.60
N THR A 132 -2.34 3.41 -12.04
CA THR A 132 -3.13 4.39 -12.79
C THR A 132 -2.80 5.81 -12.34
N ALA A 133 -3.33 6.80 -13.06
CA ALA A 133 -3.23 8.20 -12.70
C ALA A 133 -4.63 8.84 -12.61
N ASP A 134 -4.81 9.75 -11.64
CA ASP A 134 -6.00 10.60 -11.54
C ASP A 134 -6.01 11.68 -12.62
N ALA A 135 -4.84 12.25 -12.92
CA ALA A 135 -4.69 13.44 -13.78
C ALA A 135 -5.58 14.63 -13.34
N TYR A 136 -5.78 14.77 -12.02
CA TYR A 136 -6.71 15.73 -11.44
C TYR A 136 -6.02 16.90 -10.71
N HIS A 137 -5.21 16.61 -9.69
CA HIS A 137 -4.54 17.63 -8.88
C HIS A 137 -3.19 17.13 -8.34
N ILE A 138 -2.28 18.05 -8.03
CA ILE A 138 -0.91 17.70 -7.59
C ILE A 138 -0.86 17.06 -6.20
N THR A 139 -1.75 17.45 -5.28
CA THR A 139 -1.74 17.00 -3.88
C THR A 139 -3.10 16.48 -3.39
N ALA A 140 -4.12 16.51 -4.23
CA ALA A 140 -5.46 16.04 -3.87
C ALA A 140 -5.85 14.89 -4.80
N PRO A 141 -6.48 13.82 -4.28
CA PRO A 141 -7.01 12.77 -5.14
C PRO A 141 -8.20 13.30 -5.93
N ASP A 142 -8.59 12.57 -6.97
CA ASP A 142 -9.90 12.73 -7.58
C ASP A 142 -11.00 12.54 -6.52
N PRO A 143 -11.85 13.55 -6.23
CA PRO A 143 -12.88 13.46 -5.19
C PRO A 143 -13.95 12.39 -5.49
N GLU A 144 -14.12 11.99 -6.75
CA GLU A 144 -15.01 10.90 -7.15
C GLU A 144 -14.33 9.52 -7.07
N GLY A 145 -13.03 9.47 -6.75
CA GLY A 145 -12.27 8.23 -6.59
C GLY A 145 -12.11 7.43 -7.89
N LEU A 146 -12.23 8.06 -9.07
CA LEU A 146 -12.28 7.34 -10.36
C LEU A 146 -10.94 6.66 -10.69
N GLY A 147 -9.81 7.33 -10.46
CA GLY A 147 -8.49 6.74 -10.71
C GLY A 147 -8.17 5.56 -9.79
N ALA A 148 -8.47 5.69 -8.50
CA ALA A 148 -8.41 4.59 -7.53
C ALA A 148 -9.35 3.43 -7.90
N THR A 149 -10.59 3.72 -8.34
CA THR A 149 -11.53 2.69 -8.82
C THR A 149 -10.96 1.93 -10.02
N ARG A 150 -10.36 2.64 -10.98
CA ARG A 150 -9.70 2.01 -12.14
C ARG A 150 -8.55 1.11 -11.71
N ALA A 151 -7.73 1.54 -10.74
CA ALA A 151 -6.62 0.74 -10.23
C ALA A 151 -7.13 -0.54 -9.57
N LEU A 152 -8.10 -0.44 -8.65
CA LEU A 152 -8.71 -1.60 -8.00
C LEU A 152 -9.25 -2.61 -9.02
N LYS A 153 -10.05 -2.15 -10.00
CA LYS A 153 -10.60 -3.02 -11.05
C LYS A 153 -9.53 -3.62 -11.95
N ALA A 154 -8.50 -2.85 -12.31
CA ALA A 154 -7.40 -3.32 -13.15
C ALA A 154 -6.55 -4.38 -12.45
N ALA A 155 -6.23 -4.20 -11.16
CA ALA A 155 -5.48 -5.20 -10.39
C ALA A 155 -6.27 -6.50 -10.22
N MET A 156 -7.59 -6.41 -9.94
CA MET A 156 -8.46 -7.59 -9.90
C MET A 156 -8.55 -8.28 -11.27
N PHE A 157 -8.69 -7.50 -12.35
CA PHE A 157 -8.71 -8.05 -13.71
C PHE A 157 -7.40 -8.76 -14.07
N ASP A 158 -6.24 -8.15 -13.76
CA ASP A 158 -4.91 -8.73 -13.98
C ASP A 158 -4.73 -10.07 -13.25
N GLY A 159 -5.23 -10.15 -12.01
CA GLY A 159 -5.20 -11.40 -11.21
C GLY A 159 -6.36 -12.36 -11.45
N ARG A 160 -7.28 -12.04 -12.38
CA ARG A 160 -8.51 -12.81 -12.67
C ARG A 160 -9.38 -13.04 -11.42
N ILE A 161 -9.46 -12.01 -10.58
CA ILE A 161 -10.14 -12.00 -9.28
C ILE A 161 -11.54 -11.41 -9.45
N GLN A 162 -12.55 -12.07 -8.88
CA GLN A 162 -13.88 -11.51 -8.71
C GLN A 162 -13.96 -10.73 -7.40
N ALA A 163 -14.96 -9.85 -7.27
CA ALA A 163 -15.13 -9.06 -6.05
C ALA A 163 -15.31 -9.97 -4.82
N GLU A 164 -16.04 -11.07 -4.98
CA GLU A 164 -16.38 -12.02 -3.92
C GLU A 164 -15.17 -12.79 -3.37
N ASP A 165 -14.07 -12.89 -4.14
CA ASP A 165 -12.83 -13.53 -3.71
C ASP A 165 -12.04 -12.65 -2.72
N VAL A 166 -12.31 -11.33 -2.72
CA VAL A 166 -11.64 -10.36 -1.87
C VAL A 166 -12.26 -10.43 -0.48
N VAL A 167 -11.46 -10.76 0.53
CA VAL A 167 -11.91 -10.84 1.94
C VAL A 167 -11.23 -9.80 2.83
N HIS A 168 -10.14 -9.21 2.35
CA HIS A 168 -9.34 -8.25 3.11
C HIS A 168 -8.83 -7.12 2.20
N VAL A 169 -8.80 -5.91 2.75
CA VAL A 169 -8.16 -4.74 2.13
C VAL A 169 -7.23 -4.11 3.16
N ASN A 170 -5.95 -4.00 2.83
CA ASN A 170 -5.05 -3.06 3.50
C ASN A 170 -5.10 -1.72 2.75
N ALA A 171 -5.81 -0.78 3.34
CA ALA A 171 -6.15 0.48 2.71
C ALA A 171 -5.02 1.52 2.83
N HIS A 172 -5.05 2.53 1.95
CA HIS A 172 -4.12 3.63 1.98
C HIS A 172 -4.37 4.56 3.18
N ALA A 173 -5.62 4.93 3.47
CA ALA A 173 -6.13 5.43 4.76
C ALA A 173 -5.15 6.28 5.58
N THR A 174 -4.94 7.54 5.16
CA THR A 174 -3.91 8.41 5.75
C THR A 174 -4.38 9.21 6.96
N SER A 175 -5.60 8.98 7.47
CA SER A 175 -6.21 9.86 8.49
C SER A 175 -6.47 11.27 7.98
N THR A 176 -6.71 11.42 6.68
CA THR A 176 -6.97 12.72 6.05
C THR A 176 -8.44 12.84 5.65
N PRO A 177 -9.10 13.98 5.90
CA PRO A 177 -10.48 14.18 5.44
C PRO A 177 -10.63 14.06 3.93
N VAL A 178 -9.63 14.54 3.18
CA VAL A 178 -9.63 14.56 1.71
C VAL A 178 -9.26 13.22 1.06
N GLY A 179 -8.60 12.31 1.77
CA GLY A 179 -8.14 11.02 1.22
C GLY A 179 -9.04 9.85 1.58
N ASP A 180 -9.49 9.76 2.84
CA ASP A 180 -10.19 8.58 3.35
C ASP A 180 -11.56 8.37 2.68
N LYS A 181 -12.30 9.44 2.39
CA LYS A 181 -13.64 9.35 1.77
C LYS A 181 -13.57 8.93 0.29
N PRO A 182 -12.72 9.52 -0.57
CA PRO A 182 -12.54 9.02 -1.94
C PRO A 182 -12.07 7.57 -2.03
N GLU A 183 -11.23 7.11 -1.09
CA GLU A 183 -10.83 5.70 -1.04
C GLU A 183 -12.02 4.77 -0.77
N TYR A 184 -12.90 5.11 0.18
CA TYR A 184 -14.15 4.37 0.39
C TYR A 184 -15.03 4.34 -0.86
N THR A 185 -15.22 5.49 -1.51
CA THR A 185 -15.98 5.57 -2.77
C THR A 185 -15.40 4.64 -3.84
N ALA A 186 -14.07 4.60 -3.95
CA ALA A 186 -13.39 3.74 -4.90
C ALA A 186 -13.56 2.23 -4.59
N LEU A 187 -13.44 1.85 -3.31
CA LEU A 187 -13.69 0.48 -2.87
C LEU A 187 -15.13 0.06 -3.16
N ARG A 188 -16.12 0.90 -2.82
CA ARG A 188 -17.54 0.66 -3.12
C ARG A 188 -17.79 0.52 -4.61
N ALA A 189 -17.16 1.33 -5.45
CA ALA A 189 -17.31 1.27 -6.90
C ALA A 189 -16.61 0.06 -7.54
N ALA A 190 -15.55 -0.46 -6.92
CA ALA A 190 -14.80 -1.63 -7.38
C ALA A 190 -15.41 -2.95 -6.94
N LEU A 191 -15.79 -3.07 -5.67
CA LEU A 191 -16.29 -4.31 -5.05
C LEU A 191 -17.83 -4.38 -5.00
N GLY A 192 -18.53 -3.29 -5.34
CA GLY A 192 -19.98 -3.24 -5.29
C GLY A 192 -20.50 -3.41 -3.85
N ALA A 193 -21.57 -4.19 -3.68
CA ALA A 193 -22.13 -4.48 -2.37
C ALA A 193 -21.24 -5.40 -1.52
N HIS A 194 -20.30 -6.13 -2.14
CA HIS A 194 -19.42 -7.04 -1.42
C HIS A 194 -18.45 -6.33 -0.47
N VAL A 195 -18.16 -5.03 -0.70
CA VAL A 195 -17.32 -4.23 0.21
C VAL A 195 -17.81 -4.26 1.67
N ASP A 196 -19.11 -4.45 1.88
CA ASP A 196 -19.73 -4.51 3.22
C ASP A 196 -19.35 -5.81 3.98
N ASN A 197 -18.74 -6.80 3.30
CA ASN A 197 -18.26 -8.06 3.86
C ASN A 197 -16.72 -8.18 3.87
N VAL A 198 -16.01 -7.10 3.52
CA VAL A 198 -14.55 -7.10 3.41
C VAL A 198 -13.93 -6.48 4.65
N ALA A 199 -13.04 -7.21 5.30
CA ALA A 199 -12.28 -6.69 6.43
C ALA A 199 -11.30 -5.61 5.94
N VAL A 200 -11.38 -4.39 6.48
CA VAL A 200 -10.50 -3.27 6.09
C VAL A 200 -9.52 -2.92 7.21
N SER A 201 -8.23 -3.01 6.91
CA SER A 201 -7.15 -2.56 7.79
C SER A 201 -6.61 -1.23 7.32
N ALA A 202 -6.35 -0.32 8.26
CA ALA A 202 -5.66 0.95 8.04
C ALA A 202 -4.41 0.99 8.92
N THR A 203 -3.39 0.27 8.47
CA THR A 203 -2.17 -0.03 9.25
C THR A 203 -1.33 1.21 9.60
N LYS A 204 -1.49 2.31 8.85
CA LYS A 204 -0.91 3.62 9.19
C LYS A 204 -1.31 4.13 10.56
N SER A 205 -2.46 3.70 11.10
CA SER A 205 -2.85 3.99 12.49
C SER A 205 -1.77 3.58 13.51
N GLN A 206 -1.03 2.50 13.26
CA GLN A 206 -0.02 1.95 14.17
C GLN A 206 1.39 2.48 13.91
N MET A 207 1.75 2.72 12.64
CA MET A 207 3.12 3.04 12.22
C MET A 207 3.29 4.45 11.66
N GLY A 208 2.21 5.23 11.60
CA GLY A 208 2.17 6.47 10.83
C GLY A 208 2.25 6.21 9.32
N HIS A 209 2.42 7.29 8.57
CA HIS A 209 2.58 7.26 7.13
C HIS A 209 4.05 7.29 6.74
N LEU A 210 4.55 6.16 6.25
CA LEU A 210 5.95 5.95 5.85
C LEU A 210 6.29 6.51 4.46
N LEU A 211 5.47 7.43 3.94
CA LEU A 211 5.55 8.00 2.59
C LEU A 211 5.83 6.91 1.52
N GLY A 212 6.95 7.00 0.79
CA GLY A 212 7.32 6.06 -0.28
C GLY A 212 7.55 4.61 0.18
N ALA A 213 7.81 4.37 1.47
CA ALA A 213 7.94 3.03 2.03
C ALA A 213 6.61 2.37 2.41
N SER A 214 5.50 3.13 2.48
CA SER A 214 4.23 2.64 3.02
C SER A 214 3.74 1.40 2.29
N GLY A 215 3.64 1.48 0.95
CA GLY A 215 3.17 0.36 0.14
C GLY A 215 4.02 -0.91 0.27
N ALA A 216 5.31 -0.76 0.58
CA ALA A 216 6.21 -1.90 0.76
C ALA A 216 5.99 -2.62 2.08
N VAL A 217 5.91 -1.88 3.18
CA VAL A 217 5.61 -2.44 4.52
C VAL A 217 4.18 -2.99 4.56
N GLU A 218 3.24 -2.27 3.95
CA GLU A 218 1.83 -2.68 3.87
C GLU A 218 1.65 -3.98 3.08
N ALA A 219 2.40 -4.18 1.99
CA ALA A 219 2.37 -5.45 1.28
C ALA A 219 2.90 -6.61 2.12
N VAL A 220 3.96 -6.41 2.92
CA VAL A 220 4.46 -7.44 3.84
C VAL A 220 3.36 -7.82 4.84
N LEU A 221 2.68 -6.84 5.42
CA LEU A 221 1.56 -7.08 6.34
C LEU A 221 0.40 -7.79 5.64
N THR A 222 0.08 -7.43 4.39
CA THR A 222 -0.99 -8.07 3.60
C THR A 222 -0.65 -9.52 3.24
N VAL A 223 0.62 -9.81 2.88
CA VAL A 223 1.11 -11.19 2.66
C VAL A 223 0.99 -12.02 3.94
N LEU A 224 1.42 -11.47 5.08
CA LEU A 224 1.27 -12.16 6.36
C LEU A 224 -0.20 -12.33 6.75
N ALA A 225 -1.07 -11.38 6.41
CA ALA A 225 -2.49 -11.47 6.72
C ALA A 225 -3.14 -12.68 6.04
N VAL A 226 -2.88 -12.90 4.74
CA VAL A 226 -3.42 -14.05 4.03
C VAL A 226 -2.73 -15.36 4.43
N TYR A 227 -1.44 -15.31 4.74
CA TYR A 227 -0.64 -16.47 5.13
C TYR A 227 -0.99 -16.99 6.53
N GLU A 228 -1.09 -16.09 7.51
CA GLU A 228 -1.40 -16.40 8.91
C GLU A 228 -2.90 -16.37 9.22
N ARG A 229 -3.72 -15.93 8.25
CA ARG A 229 -5.17 -15.75 8.38
C ARG A 229 -5.55 -14.76 9.48
N GLN A 230 -4.79 -13.68 9.64
CA GLN A 230 -5.04 -12.66 10.65
C GLN A 230 -4.98 -11.26 10.03
N ALA A 231 -6.09 -10.52 10.08
CA ALA A 231 -6.14 -9.17 9.55
C ALA A 231 -5.43 -8.18 10.51
N PRO A 232 -4.56 -7.29 10.02
CA PRO A 232 -3.93 -6.27 10.83
C PRO A 232 -4.94 -5.32 11.47
N LEU A 233 -4.67 -4.92 12.70
CA LEU A 233 -5.57 -4.03 13.46
C LEU A 233 -5.43 -2.56 13.04
N THR A 234 -6.51 -1.82 13.13
CA THR A 234 -6.59 -0.37 13.05
C THR A 234 -6.81 0.17 14.46
N ILE A 235 -5.86 0.94 14.99
CA ILE A 235 -6.00 1.62 16.29
C ILE A 235 -6.63 3.01 16.12
N ASN A 236 -7.02 3.64 17.23
CA ASN A 236 -7.48 5.04 17.34
C ASN A 236 -8.80 5.41 16.62
N LEU A 237 -9.52 4.41 16.10
CA LEU A 237 -10.88 4.58 15.58
C LEU A 237 -11.90 4.47 16.72
N GLU A 238 -12.36 5.61 17.21
CA GLU A 238 -13.32 5.71 18.32
C GLU A 238 -14.72 6.11 17.82
N ASN A 239 -14.75 7.03 16.84
CA ASN A 239 -15.96 7.59 16.26
C ASN A 239 -15.89 7.41 14.75
N GLN A 240 -16.21 6.22 14.26
CA GLN A 240 -16.20 5.96 12.82
C GLN A 240 -17.07 6.96 12.05
N ASP A 241 -16.51 7.52 10.99
CA ASP A 241 -17.19 8.45 10.12
C ASP A 241 -18.43 7.77 9.50
N PRO A 242 -19.66 8.27 9.75
CA PRO A 242 -20.88 7.65 9.23
C PRO A 242 -20.96 7.71 7.70
N GLU A 243 -20.17 8.55 7.04
CA GLU A 243 -20.07 8.58 5.57
C GLU A 243 -19.14 7.48 5.02
N ILE A 244 -18.40 6.76 5.88
CA ILE A 244 -17.45 5.70 5.52
C ILE A 244 -17.80 4.42 6.30
N PRO A 245 -18.92 3.73 5.97
CA PRO A 245 -19.38 2.53 6.68
C PRO A 245 -18.62 1.25 6.26
N LEU A 246 -17.29 1.28 6.30
CA LEU A 246 -16.43 0.11 6.08
C LEU A 246 -16.39 -0.80 7.32
N ASP A 247 -16.21 -2.11 7.13
CA ASP A 247 -15.93 -3.06 8.21
C ASP A 247 -14.45 -2.97 8.64
N VAL A 248 -14.11 -1.94 9.41
CA VAL A 248 -12.74 -1.67 9.87
C VAL A 248 -12.34 -2.64 10.97
N VAL A 249 -11.15 -3.25 10.84
CA VAL A 249 -10.60 -4.22 11.79
C VAL A 249 -10.07 -3.51 13.04
N THR A 250 -10.92 -3.30 14.06
CA THR A 250 -10.53 -2.65 15.34
C THR A 250 -10.22 -3.63 16.48
N SER A 251 -10.36 -4.94 16.23
CA SER A 251 -10.05 -6.03 17.15
C SER A 251 -9.47 -7.21 16.37
N ALA A 252 -8.78 -8.13 17.07
CA ALA A 252 -8.17 -9.30 16.44
C ALA A 252 -9.20 -10.05 15.57
N ARG A 253 -8.88 -10.26 14.29
CA ARG A 253 -9.81 -10.82 13.32
C ARG A 253 -9.13 -11.89 12.46
N THR A 254 -9.65 -13.12 12.62
CA THR A 254 -9.27 -14.24 11.76
C THR A 254 -9.96 -14.12 10.40
N LEU A 255 -9.19 -14.23 9.32
CA LEU A 255 -9.71 -14.28 7.95
C LEU A 255 -10.31 -15.66 7.65
N PRO A 256 -11.30 -15.76 6.73
CA PRO A 256 -11.96 -17.04 6.43
C PRO A 256 -10.98 -18.09 5.89
N ALA A 257 -11.35 -19.37 6.01
CA ALA A 257 -10.63 -20.48 5.42
C ALA A 257 -10.87 -20.58 3.90
N GLY A 258 -10.09 -21.44 3.22
CA GLY A 258 -10.18 -21.63 1.76
C GLY A 258 -9.36 -20.62 0.98
N ASP A 259 -9.60 -20.50 -0.32
CA ASP A 259 -8.88 -19.56 -1.17
C ASP A 259 -9.39 -18.13 -0.89
N ILE A 260 -8.47 -17.23 -0.57
CA ILE A 260 -8.76 -15.84 -0.23
C ILE A 260 -7.82 -14.90 -0.96
N VAL A 261 -8.34 -13.70 -1.24
CA VAL A 261 -7.58 -12.61 -1.81
C VAL A 261 -7.62 -11.41 -0.88
N ALA A 262 -6.48 -10.75 -0.75
CA ALA A 262 -6.36 -9.44 -0.13
C ALA A 262 -5.89 -8.39 -1.14
N LEU A 263 -6.42 -7.18 -1.07
CA LEU A 263 -5.93 -6.04 -1.83
C LEU A 263 -5.08 -5.14 -0.93
N SER A 264 -4.00 -4.57 -1.47
CA SER A 264 -3.21 -3.54 -0.79
C SER A 264 -3.17 -2.29 -1.67
N ASN A 265 -3.67 -1.18 -1.13
CA ASN A 265 -3.83 0.08 -1.86
C ASN A 265 -2.74 1.08 -1.47
N SER A 266 -2.23 1.84 -2.44
CA SER A 266 -1.39 2.99 -2.16
C SER A 266 -1.66 4.11 -3.16
N PHE A 267 -2.03 5.28 -2.65
CA PHE A 267 -2.41 6.45 -3.44
C PHE A 267 -1.46 7.61 -3.12
N GLY A 268 -0.69 8.03 -4.10
CA GLY A 268 0.34 9.05 -3.98
C GLY A 268 -0.10 10.41 -4.51
N PHE A 269 0.49 11.46 -3.96
CA PHE A 269 0.47 12.79 -4.58
C PHE A 269 0.93 12.73 -6.04
N GLY A 270 0.44 13.64 -6.87
CA GLY A 270 0.50 13.56 -8.33
C GLY A 270 -0.63 12.70 -8.93
N GLY A 271 -1.49 12.12 -8.08
CA GLY A 271 -2.60 11.28 -8.48
C GLY A 271 -2.16 9.87 -8.87
N HIS A 272 -1.02 9.39 -8.37
CA HIS A 272 -0.53 8.04 -8.66
C HIS A 272 -1.29 7.02 -7.83
N ASN A 273 -2.00 6.10 -8.48
CA ASN A 273 -2.70 5.03 -7.77
C ASN A 273 -2.04 3.69 -8.09
N ALA A 274 -1.62 2.95 -7.07
CA ALA A 274 -1.09 1.61 -7.23
C ALA A 274 -1.88 0.63 -6.34
N VAL A 275 -2.23 -0.51 -6.90
CA VAL A 275 -2.95 -1.59 -6.19
C VAL A 275 -2.28 -2.91 -6.53
N ILE A 276 -2.09 -3.74 -5.51
CA ILE A 276 -1.68 -5.14 -5.66
C ILE A 276 -2.74 -6.05 -5.06
N ALA A 277 -2.89 -7.24 -5.65
CA ALA A 277 -3.73 -8.31 -5.16
C ALA A 277 -2.85 -9.50 -4.76
N ILE A 278 -3.01 -9.94 -3.52
CA ILE A 278 -2.26 -11.05 -2.93
C ILE A 278 -3.24 -12.21 -2.68
N ARG A 279 -2.91 -13.39 -3.18
CA ARG A 279 -3.67 -14.63 -2.97
C ARG A 279 -2.87 -15.59 -2.08
N ASN A 280 -3.52 -16.31 -1.18
CA ASN A 280 -2.84 -17.37 -0.45
C ASN A 280 -2.45 -18.53 -1.38
N VAL A 281 -1.42 -19.29 -1.00
CA VAL A 281 -1.07 -20.58 -1.60
C VAL A 281 -1.56 -21.75 -0.74
#